data_AF-A0A3M0YX49-F1
#
_entry.id   AF-A0A3M0YX49-F1
#
_cell.length_a   1.000
_cell.length_b   1.000
_cell.length_c   1.000
_cell.angle_alpha   90.00
_cell.angle_beta   90.00
_cell.angle_gamma   90.00
#
_symmetry.space_group_name_H-M   'P 1'
#
loop_
_entity.id
_entity.type
_entity.pdbx_description
1 polymer ?
#
loop_
_entity_poly.entity_id
_entity_poly.type
_entity_poly.pdbx_seq_one_letter_code
_entity_poly.pdbx_strand_id
1 'polypeptide(L)'
;METVQTLLIIASVINVSLAFVVFIAYLQTKKNFLISFSIFVLNLFIWVITMYNFRLSNTVDEAKIWAKLLYTSASFIPFFFLLFVQNFSKLQTHKLKVILLFCSISSTTFALLSLFGDLIESVVLDDTKEKVINFGNSY
;
A
#
# COMPACT_ATOMS: atom_id res chain seq x y z
N MET A 1 4.73 -20.27 -10.01
CA MET A 1 4.39 -19.50 -8.79
C MET A 1 5.62 -18.99 -8.05
N GLU A 2 6.65 -19.82 -7.89
CA GLU A 2 7.87 -19.49 -7.13
C GLU A 2 8.56 -18.21 -7.63
N THR A 3 8.72 -18.01 -8.94
CA THR A 3 9.38 -16.83 -9.50
C THR A 3 8.75 -15.52 -9.05
N VAL A 4 7.42 -15.43 -9.02
CA VAL A 4 6.70 -14.21 -8.59
C VAL A 4 6.92 -13.97 -7.10
N GLN A 5 6.89 -15.01 -6.27
CA GLN A 5 7.15 -14.90 -4.83
C GLN A 5 8.58 -14.44 -4.57
N THR A 6 9.56 -14.99 -5.28
CA THR A 6 10.96 -14.54 -5.19
C THR A 6 11.10 -13.05 -5.54
N LEU A 7 10.43 -12.59 -6.62
CA LEU A 7 10.45 -11.19 -7.00
C LEU A 7 9.81 -10.28 -5.94
N LEU A 8 8.72 -10.71 -5.29
CA LEU A 8 8.09 -9.97 -4.19
C LEU A 8 9.01 -9.87 -2.98
N ILE A 9 9.74 -10.92 -2.63
CA ILE A 9 10.74 -10.87 -1.54
C ILE A 9 11.88 -9.91 -1.88
N ILE A 10 12.40 -9.97 -3.11
CA ILE A 10 13.46 -9.05 -3.54
C ILE A 10 12.94 -7.61 -3.49
N ALA A 11 11.73 -7.36 -3.99
CA ALA A 11 11.11 -6.04 -3.95
C ALA A 11 10.89 -5.55 -2.51
N SER A 12 10.47 -6.42 -1.58
CA SER A 12 10.26 -6.03 -0.18
C SER A 12 11.58 -5.66 0.50
N VAL A 13 12.65 -6.43 0.27
CA VAL A 13 14.00 -6.12 0.76
C VAL A 13 14.49 -4.78 0.22
N ILE A 14 14.36 -4.55 -1.09
CA ILE A 14 14.77 -3.27 -1.70
C ILE A 14 14.01 -2.10 -1.09
N ASN A 15 12.69 -2.19 -0.96
CA ASN A 15 11.88 -1.10 -0.41
C ASN A 15 12.20 -0.83 1.06
N VAL A 16 12.30 -1.85 1.91
CA VAL A 16 12.60 -1.63 3.34
C VAL A 16 14.02 -1.08 3.55
N SER A 17 15.01 -1.57 2.79
CA SER A 17 16.38 -1.04 2.82
C SER A 17 16.43 0.41 2.37
N LEU A 18 15.73 0.75 1.27
CA LEU A 18 15.67 2.12 0.78
C LEU A 18 14.97 3.06 1.78
N ALA A 19 13.84 2.64 2.36
CA ALA A 19 13.14 3.41 3.39
C ALA A 19 14.07 3.67 4.59
N PHE A 20 14.80 2.66 5.05
CA PHE A 20 15.75 2.79 6.15
C PHE A 20 16.90 3.75 5.85
N VAL A 21 17.55 3.61 4.68
CA VAL A 21 18.65 4.50 4.26
C VAL A 21 18.17 5.95 4.17
N VAL A 22 17.00 6.20 3.59
CA VAL A 22 16.45 7.56 3.48
C VAL A 22 16.03 8.11 4.84
N PHE A 23 15.51 7.28 5.73
CA PHE A 23 15.19 7.68 7.09
C PHE A 23 16.46 8.11 7.86
N ILE A 24 17.58 7.38 7.73
CA ILE A 24 18.86 7.79 8.30
C ILE A 24 19.30 9.16 7.72
N ALA A 25 19.20 9.35 6.41
CA ALA A 25 19.52 10.62 5.77
C ALA A 25 18.60 11.77 6.27
N TYR A 26 17.33 11.46 6.56
CA TYR A 26 16.42 12.41 7.20
C TYR A 26 16.88 12.76 8.62
N LEU A 27 17.31 11.79 9.43
CA LEU A 27 17.78 12.07 10.79
C LEU A 27 18.97 13.04 10.79
N GLN A 28 19.83 12.97 9.77
CA GLN A 28 21.00 13.84 9.60
C GLN A 28 20.64 15.23 9.05
N THR A 29 19.77 15.31 8.05
CA THR A 29 19.52 16.57 7.31
C THR A 29 18.23 17.29 7.70
N LYS A 30 17.30 16.59 8.36
CA LYS A 30 15.96 17.05 8.75
C LYS A 30 15.11 17.62 7.61
N LYS A 31 15.36 17.19 6.37
CA LYS A 31 14.59 17.65 5.18
C LYS A 31 13.26 16.89 5.09
N ASN A 32 12.14 17.61 5.13
CA ASN A 32 10.78 17.02 5.14
C ASN A 32 10.46 16.11 3.94
N PHE A 33 11.02 16.38 2.75
CA PHE A 33 10.78 15.49 1.61
C PHE A 33 11.37 14.08 1.81
N LEU A 34 12.45 13.95 2.60
CA LEU A 34 13.06 12.65 2.88
C LEU A 34 12.16 11.80 3.75
N ILE A 35 11.53 12.36 4.79
CA ILE A 35 10.59 11.60 5.61
C ILE A 35 9.34 11.22 4.81
N SER A 36 8.82 12.11 3.96
CA SER A 36 7.68 11.76 3.08
C SER A 36 8.04 10.69 2.06
N PHE A 37 9.24 10.74 1.46
CA PHE A 37 9.72 9.67 0.58
C PHE A 37 9.88 8.35 1.34
N SER A 38 10.46 8.38 2.56
CA SER A 38 10.59 7.19 3.41
C SER A 38 9.24 6.56 3.74
N ILE A 39 8.22 7.36 4.05
CA ILE A 39 6.86 6.88 4.33
C ILE A 39 6.24 6.28 3.06
N PHE A 40 6.40 6.92 1.91
CA PHE A 40 5.93 6.40 0.64
C PHE A 40 6.54 5.03 0.31
N VAL A 41 7.86 4.90 0.42
CA VAL A 41 8.55 3.61 0.18
C VAL A 41 8.14 2.55 1.21
N LEU A 42 7.92 2.93 2.48
CA LEU A 42 7.41 2.02 3.50
C LEU A 42 6.00 1.53 3.18
N ASN A 43 5.14 2.39 2.63
CA ASN A 43 3.80 1.97 2.18
C ASN A 43 3.88 0.97 1.01
N LEU A 44 4.80 1.17 0.05
CA LEU A 44 5.07 0.18 -1.01
C LEU A 44 5.57 -1.14 -0.43
N PHE A 45 6.44 -1.11 0.58
CA PHE A 45 6.87 -2.31 1.30
C PHE A 45 5.69 -3.06 1.93
N ILE A 46 4.79 -2.37 2.63
CA ILE A 46 3.58 -2.97 3.23
C ILE A 46 2.70 -3.60 2.14
N TRP A 47 2.52 -2.92 1.01
CA TRP A 47 1.76 -3.44 -0.12
C TRP A 47 2.37 -4.73 -0.71
N VAL A 48 3.69 -4.76 -0.89
CA VAL A 48 4.40 -5.97 -1.36
C VAL A 48 4.28 -7.12 -0.36
N ILE A 49 4.44 -6.86 0.94
CA ILE A 49 4.32 -7.89 1.98
C ILE A 49 2.90 -8.43 2.07
N THR A 50 1.89 -7.58 1.99
CA THR A 50 0.49 -8.02 1.99
C THR A 50 0.17 -8.85 0.74
N MET A 51 0.71 -8.49 -0.44
CA MET A 51 0.58 -9.30 -1.65
C MET A 51 1.26 -10.67 -1.51
N TYR A 52 2.46 -10.72 -0.92
CA TYR A 52 3.18 -11.95 -0.67
C TYR A 52 2.38 -12.89 0.25
N ASN A 53 1.89 -12.38 1.39
CA ASN A 53 1.10 -13.18 2.32
C ASN A 53 -0.28 -13.57 1.75
N PHE A 54 -0.91 -12.69 0.97
CA PHE A 54 -2.13 -13.05 0.23
C PHE A 54 -1.89 -14.27 -0.67
N ARG A 55 -0.76 -14.33 -1.37
CA ARG A 55 -0.40 -15.50 -2.19
C ARG A 55 -0.11 -16.76 -1.36
N LEU A 56 0.49 -16.63 -0.18
CA LEU A 56 0.80 -17.76 0.70
C LEU A 56 -0.36 -18.31 1.52
N SER A 57 -1.44 -17.55 1.68
CA SER A 57 -2.57 -17.98 2.52
C SER A 57 -3.18 -19.30 2.05
N ASN A 58 -3.46 -20.22 2.97
CA ASN A 58 -4.00 -21.54 2.62
C ASN A 58 -5.48 -21.70 3.03
N THR A 59 -6.03 -20.71 3.71
CA THR A 59 -7.43 -20.70 4.15
C THR A 59 -8.16 -19.49 3.60
N VAL A 60 -9.46 -19.62 3.35
CA VAL A 60 -10.30 -18.53 2.82
C VAL A 60 -10.28 -17.32 3.75
N ASP A 61 -10.34 -17.56 5.06
CA ASP A 61 -10.33 -16.50 6.07
C ASP A 61 -9.00 -15.74 6.10
N GLU A 62 -7.87 -16.45 6.06
CA GLU A 62 -6.55 -15.84 5.99
C GLU A 62 -6.38 -15.05 4.68
N ALA A 63 -6.79 -15.62 3.54
CA ALA A 63 -6.74 -14.96 2.25
C ALA A 63 -7.59 -13.68 2.25
N LYS A 64 -8.77 -13.71 2.88
CA LYS A 64 -9.64 -12.55 3.03
C LYS A 64 -8.98 -11.45 3.86
N ILE A 65 -8.35 -11.78 4.99
CA ILE A 65 -7.62 -10.81 5.83
C ILE A 65 -6.51 -10.13 5.02
N TRP A 66 -5.68 -10.93 4.32
CA TRP A 66 -4.60 -10.37 3.51
C TRP A 66 -5.09 -9.57 2.31
N ALA A 67 -6.20 -9.97 1.69
CA ALA A 67 -6.84 -9.20 0.63
C ALA A 67 -7.29 -7.82 1.16
N LYS A 68 -7.92 -7.78 2.34
CA LYS A 68 -8.30 -6.50 2.97
C LYS A 68 -7.09 -5.61 3.21
N LEU A 69 -6.02 -6.15 3.81
CA LEU A 69 -4.78 -5.40 4.04
C LEU A 69 -4.10 -4.96 2.73
N LEU A 70 -4.14 -5.80 1.69
CA LEU A 70 -3.60 -5.49 0.36
C LEU A 70 -4.30 -4.27 -0.24
N TYR A 71 -5.63 -4.26 -0.26
CA TYR A 71 -6.41 -3.14 -0.81
C TYR A 71 -6.32 -1.87 0.05
N THR A 72 -6.28 -2.02 1.38
CA THR A 72 -6.03 -0.89 2.29
C THR A 72 -4.66 -0.28 2.08
N SER A 73 -3.60 -1.08 1.95
CA SER A 73 -2.26 -0.54 1.71
C SER A 73 -2.14 0.14 0.35
N ALA A 74 -2.76 -0.45 -0.69
CA ALA A 74 -2.80 0.09 -2.04
C ALA A 74 -3.52 1.45 -2.11
N SER A 75 -4.59 1.63 -1.33
CA SER A 75 -5.38 2.87 -1.37
C SER A 75 -4.58 4.10 -0.92
N PHE A 76 -3.59 3.94 -0.05
CA PHE A 76 -2.75 5.04 0.42
C PHE A 76 -1.58 5.40 -0.49
N ILE A 77 -1.27 4.60 -1.51
CA ILE A 77 -0.14 4.85 -2.44
C ILE A 77 -0.26 6.25 -3.09
N PRO A 78 -1.41 6.64 -3.70
CA PRO A 78 -1.53 7.96 -4.33
C PRO A 78 -1.38 9.11 -3.33
N PHE A 79 -1.92 8.95 -2.11
CA PHE A 79 -1.82 9.95 -1.06
C PHE A 79 -0.37 10.20 -0.64
N PHE A 80 0.38 9.15 -0.32
CA PHE A 80 1.78 9.30 0.08
C PHE A 80 2.68 9.78 -1.07
N PHE A 81 2.39 9.36 -2.30
CA PHE A 81 3.09 9.89 -3.47
C PHE A 81 2.89 11.40 -3.63
N LEU A 82 1.64 11.88 -3.54
CA LEU A 82 1.34 13.32 -3.63
C LEU A 82 1.93 14.11 -2.46
N LEU A 83 1.94 13.55 -1.25
CA LEU A 83 2.59 14.15 -0.09
C LEU A 83 4.11 14.31 -0.32
N PHE A 84 4.76 13.29 -0.89
CA PHE A 84 6.15 13.40 -1.30
C PHE A 84 6.35 14.49 -2.35
N VAL A 85 5.54 14.52 -3.41
CA VAL A 85 5.63 15.54 -4.48
C VAL A 85 5.45 16.95 -3.92
N GLN A 86 4.52 17.17 -2.98
CA GLN A 86 4.31 18.46 -2.34
C GLN A 86 5.53 18.91 -1.53
N ASN A 87 6.20 17.99 -0.82
CA ASN A 87 7.36 18.32 -0.01
C ASN A 87 8.66 18.43 -0.83
N PHE A 88 8.73 17.73 -1.97
CA PHE A 88 9.86 17.79 -2.89
C PHE A 88 9.80 19.03 -3.78
N SER A 89 8.64 19.31 -4.37
CA SER A 89 8.44 20.48 -5.21
C SER A 89 8.26 21.72 -4.34
N LYS A 90 8.92 22.84 -4.70
CA LYS A 90 8.63 24.14 -4.08
C LYS A 90 7.24 24.68 -4.46
N LEU A 91 6.45 23.91 -5.23
CA LEU A 91 5.12 24.25 -5.72
C LEU A 91 4.06 24.00 -4.64
N GLN A 92 4.06 24.85 -3.61
CA GLN A 92 2.99 24.90 -2.62
C GLN A 92 1.79 25.69 -3.14
N THR A 93 1.04 25.10 -4.07
CA THR A 93 -0.20 25.70 -4.56
C THR A 93 -1.39 25.27 -3.71
N HIS A 94 -2.37 26.15 -3.54
CA HIS A 94 -3.66 25.83 -2.91
C HIS A 94 -4.32 24.61 -3.59
N LYS A 95 -4.22 24.53 -4.93
CA LYS A 95 -4.75 23.42 -5.73
C LYS A 95 -4.19 22.07 -5.29
N LEU A 96 -2.87 21.96 -5.08
CA LEU A 96 -2.25 20.70 -4.64
C LEU A 96 -2.72 20.28 -3.24
N LYS A 97 -2.91 21.23 -2.33
CA LYS A 97 -3.45 20.95 -0.98
C LYS A 97 -4.88 20.39 -1.04
N VAL A 98 -5.72 20.93 -1.92
CA VAL A 98 -7.09 20.43 -2.13
C VAL A 98 -7.08 19.01 -2.71
N ILE A 99 -6.22 18.76 -3.71
CA ILE A 99 -6.05 17.41 -4.28
C ILE A 99 -5.56 16.42 -3.21
N LEU A 100 -4.59 16.81 -2.39
CA LEU A 100 -4.08 15.96 -1.31
C LEU A 100 -5.16 15.67 -0.26
N LEU A 101 -5.96 16.66 0.12
CA LEU A 101 -7.09 16.47 1.03
C LEU A 101 -8.11 15.49 0.44
N PHE A 102 -8.46 15.66 -0.84
CA PHE A 102 -9.35 14.74 -1.54
C PHE A 102 -8.78 13.30 -1.56
N CYS A 103 -7.52 13.13 -1.97
CA CYS A 103 -6.86 11.83 -1.96
C CYS A 103 -6.80 11.23 -0.55
N SER A 104 -6.55 12.03 0.49
CA SER A 104 -6.56 11.56 1.89
C SER A 104 -7.93 11.02 2.28
N ILE A 105 -9.01 11.76 1.98
CA ILE A 105 -10.37 11.35 2.27
C ILE A 105 -10.72 10.07 1.50
N SER A 106 -10.49 10.05 0.18
CA SER A 106 -10.77 8.87 -0.65
C SER A 106 -9.99 7.63 -0.21
N SER A 107 -8.69 7.77 0.09
CA SER A 107 -7.85 6.66 0.55
C SER A 107 -8.31 6.12 1.89
N THR A 108 -8.69 7.01 2.82
CA THR A 108 -9.17 6.65 4.15
C THR A 108 -10.54 5.98 4.08
N THR A 109 -11.47 6.54 3.31
CA THR A 109 -12.79 5.92 3.10
C THR A 109 -12.62 4.53 2.49
N PHE A 110 -11.81 4.37 1.45
CA PHE A 110 -11.57 3.07 0.83
C PHE A 110 -10.89 2.08 1.79
N ALA A 111 -9.94 2.55 2.60
CA ALA A 111 -9.28 1.73 3.62
C ALA A 111 -10.27 1.24 4.68
N LEU A 112 -11.19 2.10 5.15
CA LEU A 112 -12.23 1.74 6.10
C LEU A 112 -13.22 0.73 5.50
N LEU A 113 -13.66 0.95 4.25
CA LEU A 113 -14.52 0.02 3.53
C LEU A 113 -13.85 -1.34 3.31
N SER A 114 -12.55 -1.35 3.01
CA SER A 114 -11.77 -2.59 2.84
C SER A 114 -11.63 -3.36 4.16
N LEU A 115 -11.26 -2.69 5.26
CA LEU A 115 -11.02 -3.35 6.54
C LEU A 115 -12.31 -3.79 7.22
N PHE A 116 -13.25 -2.86 7.39
CA PHE A 116 -14.42 -3.03 8.25
C PHE A 116 -15.72 -3.22 7.48
N GLY A 117 -15.75 -2.90 6.19
CA GLY A 117 -16.91 -3.12 5.34
C GLY A 117 -16.92 -4.49 4.66
N ASP A 118 -17.94 -4.65 3.82
CA ASP A 118 -18.18 -5.83 2.98
C ASP A 118 -17.62 -5.65 1.56
N LEU A 119 -16.66 -4.74 1.37
CA LEU A 119 -16.03 -4.52 0.06
C LEU A 119 -15.41 -5.81 -0.47
N ILE A 120 -14.72 -6.57 0.38
CA ILE A 120 -14.18 -7.90 0.06
C ILE A 120 -15.03 -8.94 0.78
N GLU A 121 -15.93 -9.59 0.04
CA GLU A 121 -16.91 -10.51 0.59
C GLU A 121 -16.31 -11.91 0.76
N SER A 122 -15.65 -12.43 -0.27
CA SER A 122 -15.05 -13.77 -0.26
C SER A 122 -13.81 -13.87 -1.15
N VAL A 123 -13.00 -14.90 -0.91
CA VAL A 123 -11.86 -15.25 -1.76
C VAL A 123 -12.00 -16.71 -2.16
N VAL A 124 -11.89 -17.00 -3.45
CA VAL A 124 -11.89 -18.37 -3.97
C VAL A 124 -10.45 -18.86 -4.06
N LEU A 125 -10.17 -19.93 -3.33
CA LEU A 125 -8.91 -20.66 -3.43
C LEU A 125 -9.04 -21.74 -4.50
N ASP A 126 -8.16 -21.70 -5.50
CA ASP A 126 -8.01 -22.75 -6.51
C ASP A 126 -6.52 -23.10 -6.53
N ASP A 127 -6.17 -24.34 -6.18
CA ASP A 127 -4.78 -24.80 -6.09
C ASP A 127 -4.04 -24.76 -7.44
N THR A 128 -4.79 -24.63 -8.54
CA THR A 128 -4.26 -24.59 -9.90
C THR A 128 -4.22 -23.20 -10.51
N LYS A 129 -4.83 -22.19 -9.86
CA LYS A 129 -5.01 -20.84 -10.42
C LYS A 129 -4.66 -19.74 -9.43
N GLU A 130 -4.65 -18.51 -9.93
CA GLU A 130 -4.56 -17.34 -9.09
C GLU A 130 -5.86 -17.15 -8.29
N LYS A 131 -5.74 -16.78 -7.02
CA LYS A 131 -6.88 -16.58 -6.11
C LYS A 131 -7.77 -15.47 -6.64
N VAL A 132 -9.07 -15.72 -6.66
CA VAL A 132 -10.07 -14.76 -7.14
C VAL A 132 -10.67 -14.06 -5.94
N ILE A 133 -10.70 -12.72 -5.97
CA ILE A 133 -11.29 -11.89 -4.93
C ILE A 133 -12.69 -11.50 -5.40
N ASN A 134 -13.71 -11.89 -4.64
CA ASN A 134 -15.08 -11.51 -4.89
C ASN A 134 -15.40 -10.26 -4.07
N PHE A 135 -15.76 -9.19 -4.77
CA PHE A 135 -16.21 -7.95 -4.16
C PHE A 135 -17.70 -8.04 -3.84
N GLY A 136 -18.12 -7.45 -2.72
CA GLY A 136 -19.53 -7.47 -2.31
C GLY A 136 -20.43 -6.62 -3.21
N ASN A 137 -21.69 -7.00 -3.33
CA ASN A 137 -22.72 -6.37 -4.20
C ASN A 137 -23.07 -4.92 -3.84
N SER A 138 -22.51 -4.34 -2.77
CA SER A 138 -22.79 -2.97 -2.35
C SER A 138 -22.08 -1.91 -3.20
N TYR A 139 -21.40 -2.32 -4.27
CA TYR A 139 -20.67 -1.48 -5.23
C TYR A 139 -20.76 -2.05 -6.64
#